data_AF-X1JF06-F1
#
_entry.id   AF-X1JF06-F1
#
_cell.length_a   1.000
_cell.length_b   1.000
_cell.length_c   1.000
_cell.angle_alpha   90.00
_cell.angle_beta   90.00
_cell.angle_gamma   90.00
#
_symmetry.space_group_name_H-M   'P 1'
#
loop_
_entity.id
_entity.type
_entity.pdbx_description
1 polymer ?
#
loop_
_entity_poly.entity_id
_entity_poly.type
_entity_poly.pdbx_seq_one_letter_code
_entity_poly.pdbx_strand_id
1 'polypeptide(L)'
;MSVRAHRILKVEYAPNTSFNLYYDQKLIEFFDRNNDGGFYSQMNDGGGGVVSIEVSAIKEAIEKAAELQLDEDTVKQLKADIEAAGDNDFVDYDCF
;
A
#
# COMPACT_ATOMS: atom_id res chain seq x y z
N MET A 1 -22.13 -8.15 -15.01
CA MET A 1 -20.78 -8.69 -14.81
C MET A 1 -20.86 -9.83 -13.81
N SER A 2 -20.25 -11.00 -14.10
CA SER A 2 -20.16 -12.11 -13.14
C SER A 2 -18.75 -12.11 -12.57
N VAL A 3 -18.63 -11.86 -11.26
CA VAL A 3 -17.36 -11.91 -10.54
C VAL A 3 -17.11 -13.35 -10.11
N ARG A 4 -15.93 -13.89 -10.42
CA ARG A 4 -15.48 -15.20 -9.93
C ARG A 4 -14.45 -14.97 -8.82
N ALA A 5 -14.77 -15.39 -7.61
CA ALA A 5 -13.87 -15.32 -6.47
C ALA A 5 -13.11 -16.65 -6.31
N HIS A 6 -11.78 -16.59 -6.22
CA HIS A 6 -10.92 -17.75 -5.98
C HIS A 6 -10.37 -17.70 -4.55
N ARG A 7 -10.30 -18.86 -3.89
CA ARG A 7 -9.70 -18.97 -2.54
C ARG A 7 -8.18 -18.88 -2.65
N ILE A 8 -7.57 -17.93 -1.94
CA ILE A 8 -6.13 -17.88 -1.72
C ILE A 8 -5.73 -19.06 -0.82
N LEU A 9 -4.83 -19.93 -1.31
CA LEU A 9 -4.39 -21.12 -0.57
C LEU A 9 -3.11 -20.87 0.24
N LYS A 10 -2.27 -19.91 -0.19
CA LYS A 10 -1.00 -19.57 0.45
C LYS A 10 -0.63 -18.12 0.12
N VAL A 11 -0.19 -17.37 1.11
CA VAL A 11 0.48 -16.07 0.97
C VAL A 11 1.93 -16.29 1.36
N GLU A 12 2.88 -15.87 0.51
CA GLU A 12 4.32 -15.96 0.79
C GLU A 12 4.86 -14.55 1.02
N TYR A 13 5.56 -14.38 2.14
CA TYR A 13 6.13 -13.09 2.54
C TYR A 13 7.63 -13.08 2.26
N ALA A 14 8.15 -11.93 1.81
CA ALA A 14 9.59 -11.71 1.79
C ALA A 14 10.13 -11.69 3.24
N PRO A 15 11.30 -12.31 3.52
CA PRO A 15 11.86 -12.39 4.88
C PRO A 15 12.33 -11.04 5.43
N ASN A 16 12.49 -10.03 4.58
CA ASN A 16 12.74 -8.65 4.98
C ASN A 16 11.45 -7.86 4.75
N THR A 17 10.85 -7.37 5.84
CA THR A 17 9.79 -6.35 5.77
C THR A 17 10.34 -5.17 4.97
N SER A 18 9.78 -4.93 3.79
CA SER A 18 10.21 -3.85 2.89
C SER A 18 10.09 -2.52 3.60
N PHE A 19 9.00 -2.29 4.32
CA PHE A 19 8.72 -1.11 5.15
C PHE A 19 7.56 -1.44 6.09
N ASN A 20 7.43 -0.75 7.22
CA ASN A 20 6.20 -0.84 8.02
C ASN A 20 5.37 0.43 7.79
N LEU A 21 4.44 0.33 6.84
CA LEU A 21 3.51 1.39 6.48
C LEU A 21 2.69 1.90 7.67
N TYR A 22 2.41 1.03 8.65
CA TYR A 22 1.55 1.31 9.80
C TYR A 22 2.11 2.36 10.77
N TYR A 23 3.43 2.57 10.76
CA TYR A 23 4.07 3.57 11.62
C TYR A 23 4.13 4.96 11.00
N ASP A 24 3.85 5.10 9.70
CA ASP A 24 3.80 6.41 9.03
C ASP A 24 2.36 6.89 8.90
N GLN A 25 1.86 7.46 10.01
CA GLN A 25 0.49 7.93 10.11
C GLN A 25 0.12 8.95 9.02
N LYS A 26 1.07 9.79 8.57
CA LYS A 26 0.81 10.80 7.54
C LYS A 26 0.64 10.14 6.16
N LEU A 27 1.45 9.14 5.88
CA LEU A 27 1.34 8.36 4.65
C LEU A 27 0.03 7.56 4.61
N ILE A 28 -0.36 6.96 5.73
CA ILE A 28 -1.64 6.26 5.86
C ILE A 28 -2.82 7.22 5.64
N GLU A 29 -2.82 8.39 6.30
CA GLU A 29 -3.87 9.39 6.13
C GLU A 29 -3.92 9.94 4.69
N PHE A 30 -2.78 10.01 4.02
CA PHE A 30 -2.71 10.39 2.61
C PHE A 30 -3.36 9.32 1.73
N PHE A 31 -3.03 8.05 1.92
CA PHE A 31 -3.64 6.96 1.16
C PHE A 31 -5.12 6.79 1.48
N ASP A 32 -5.54 7.02 2.73
CA ASP A 32 -6.95 6.95 3.09
C ASP A 32 -7.81 7.98 2.36
N ARG A 33 -7.26 9.17 2.11
CA ARG A 33 -7.97 10.25 1.41
C ARG A 33 -7.91 10.15 -0.11
N ASN A 34 -6.84 9.58 -0.66
CA ASN A 34 -6.55 9.64 -2.10
C ASN A 34 -6.63 8.28 -2.80
N ASN A 35 -6.85 7.18 -2.08
CA ASN A 35 -7.08 5.86 -2.67
C ASN A 35 -8.58 5.60 -2.83
N ASP A 36 -8.99 5.04 -3.96
CA ASP A 36 -10.41 4.74 -4.19
C ASP A 36 -10.85 3.61 -3.25
N GLY A 37 -11.81 3.92 -2.38
CA GLY A 37 -12.25 3.00 -1.33
C GLY A 37 -11.44 3.02 -0.03
N GLY A 38 -10.53 4.00 0.17
CA GLY A 38 -9.87 4.32 1.46
C GLY A 38 -8.93 3.25 2.03
N PHE A 39 -7.98 3.64 2.88
CA PHE A 39 -7.01 2.73 3.48
C PHE A 39 -7.67 1.99 4.65
N TYR A 40 -8.38 2.72 5.52
CA TYR A 40 -9.03 2.11 6.69
C TYR A 40 -10.25 1.27 6.33
N SER A 41 -10.95 1.60 5.25
CA SER A 41 -12.12 0.84 4.77
C SER A 41 -11.77 -0.49 4.13
N GLN A 42 -10.51 -0.72 3.79
CA GLN A 42 -10.02 -2.02 3.30
C GLN A 42 -9.53 -2.92 4.44
N MET A 43 -9.31 -2.37 5.63
CA MET A 43 -8.96 -3.14 6.82
C MET A 43 -10.18 -3.80 7.47
N ASN A 44 -9.94 -4.93 8.12
CA ASN A 44 -10.95 -5.57 8.96
C ASN A 44 -11.12 -4.84 10.30
N ASP A 45 -12.17 -5.18 11.05
CA ASP A 45 -12.47 -4.59 12.37
C ASP A 45 -11.34 -4.79 13.41
N GLY A 46 -10.38 -5.68 13.14
CA GLY A 46 -9.19 -5.92 13.95
C GLY A 46 -7.98 -5.07 13.56
N GLY A 47 -8.10 -4.18 12.58
CA GLY A 47 -7.00 -3.33 12.11
C GLY A 47 -5.97 -4.05 11.23
N GLY A 48 -6.31 -5.24 10.72
CA GLY A 48 -5.47 -6.00 9.80
C GLY A 48 -6.17 -6.32 8.49
N GLY A 49 -5.44 -6.91 7.53
CA GLY A 49 -5.96 -7.28 6.22
C GLY A 49 -5.06 -6.82 5.08
N VAL A 50 -5.53 -7.04 3.85
CA VAL A 50 -4.79 -6.65 2.65
C VAL A 50 -5.37 -5.34 2.14
N VAL A 51 -4.51 -4.33 2.00
CA VAL A 51 -4.85 -3.03 1.43
C VAL A 51 -4.24 -2.94 0.04
N SER A 52 -5.09 -2.76 -0.97
CA SER A 52 -4.68 -2.49 -2.35
C SER A 52 -4.62 -0.99 -2.59
N ILE A 53 -3.42 -0.47 -2.85
CA ILE A 53 -3.18 0.95 -3.14
C ILE A 53 -2.83 1.11 -4.62
N GLU A 54 -3.46 2.07 -5.28
CA GLU A 54 -3.10 2.38 -6.67
C GLU A 54 -1.67 2.92 -6.80
N VAL A 55 -0.97 2.49 -7.85
CA VAL A 55 0.37 3.00 -8.21
C VAL A 55 0.32 4.51 -8.47
N SER A 56 -0.81 5.04 -8.95
CA SER A 56 -1.07 6.47 -9.10
C SER A 56 -0.92 7.21 -7.75
N ALA A 57 -1.60 6.73 -6.70
CA ALA A 57 -1.55 7.30 -5.36
C ALA A 57 -0.14 7.20 -4.74
N ILE A 58 0.58 6.11 -5.00
CA ILE A 58 1.98 5.96 -4.54
C ILE A 58 2.90 6.97 -5.23
N LYS A 59 2.73 7.21 -6.53
CA LYS A 59 3.48 8.25 -7.26
C LYS A 59 3.21 9.63 -6.69
N GLU A 60 1.95 9.96 -6.41
CA GLU A 60 1.59 11.23 -5.77
C GLU A 60 2.20 11.37 -4.36
N ALA A 61 2.25 10.29 -3.58
CA ALA A 61 2.89 10.29 -2.28
C ALA A 61 4.40 10.58 -2.37
N ILE A 62 5.07 10.04 -3.40
CA ILE A 62 6.49 10.32 -3.67
C ILE A 62 6.70 11.78 -4.10
N GLU A 63 5.83 12.35 -4.93
CA GLU A 63 5.91 13.76 -5.32
C GLU A 63 5.70 14.69 -4.11
N LYS A 64 4.79 14.31 -3.20
CA LYS A 64 4.52 15.02 -1.95
C LYS A 64 5.40 14.58 -0.79
N ALA A 65 6.47 13.82 -1.03
CA ALA A 65 7.34 13.30 0.03
C ALA A 65 7.90 14.42 0.94
N ALA A 66 8.20 15.60 0.38
CA ALA A 66 8.66 16.76 1.13
C ALA A 66 7.57 17.36 2.05
N GLU A 67 6.29 17.30 1.65
CA GLU A 67 5.16 17.78 2.45
C GLU A 67 4.78 16.79 3.54
N LEU A 68 4.84 15.50 3.20
CA LEU A 68 4.56 14.39 4.11
C LEU A 68 5.71 14.14 5.10
N GLN A 69 6.88 14.73 4.86
CA GLN A 69 8.11 14.49 5.63
C GLN A 69 8.51 13.01 5.65
N LEU A 70 8.36 12.36 4.50
CA LEU A 70 8.81 10.97 4.32
C LEU A 70 10.33 10.93 4.37
N ASP A 71 10.87 9.96 5.09
CA ASP A 71 12.30 9.69 5.06
C ASP A 71 12.74 9.12 3.71
N GLU A 72 14.03 9.27 3.40
CA GLU A 72 14.58 8.81 2.12
C GLU A 72 14.49 7.29 1.94
N ASP A 73 14.41 6.52 3.03
CA ASP A 73 14.31 5.06 2.96
C ASP A 73 12.89 4.62 2.60
N THR A 74 11.87 5.26 3.17
CA THR A 74 10.45 5.11 2.78
C THR A 74 10.25 5.46 1.31
N VAL A 75 10.82 6.56 0.82
CA VAL A 75 10.71 6.94 -0.60
C VAL A 75 11.39 5.93 -1.53
N LYS A 76 12.52 5.35 -1.13
CA LYS A 76 13.19 4.28 -1.91
C LYS A 76 12.34 3.01 -1.94
N GLN A 77 11.70 2.66 -0.83
CA GLN A 77 10.83 1.49 -0.73
C GLN A 77 9.59 1.65 -1.61
N LEU A 78 8.90 2.80 -1.54
CA LEU A 78 7.75 3.09 -2.42
C LEU A 78 8.13 3.04 -3.91
N LYS A 79 9.34 3.47 -4.28
CA LYS A 79 9.84 3.35 -5.67
C LYS A 79 10.09 1.89 -6.06
N ALA A 80 10.68 1.09 -5.17
CA ALA A 80 10.88 -0.33 -5.40
C ALA A 80 9.54 -1.08 -5.52
N ASP A 81 8.53 -0.68 -4.76
CA ASP A 81 7.19 -1.25 -4.82
C ASP A 81 6.51 -0.93 -6.16
N ILE A 82 6.68 0.30 -6.70
CA ILE A 82 6.22 0.64 -8.06
C ILE A 82 6.94 -0.21 -9.12
N GLU A 83 8.26 -0.40 -9.01
CA GLU A 83 9.01 -1.24 -9.95
C GLU A 83 8.59 -2.72 -9.87
N ALA A 84 8.30 -3.22 -8.67
CA ALA A 84 7.82 -4.58 -8.44
C ALA A 84 6.38 -4.80 -8.93
N ALA A 85 5.53 -3.75 -8.90
CA ALA A 85 4.18 -3.78 -9.45
C ALA A 85 4.19 -4.02 -10.97
N GLY A 86 5.21 -3.51 -11.67
CA GLY A 86 5.35 -3.66 -13.12
C GLY A 86 4.18 -3.06 -13.89
N ASP A 87 3.42 -3.90 -14.59
CA ASP A 87 2.21 -3.51 -15.33
C ASP A 87 0.92 -3.54 -14.48
N ASN A 88 1.01 -3.90 -13.18
CA ASN A 88 -0.14 -3.85 -12.29
C ASN A 88 -0.41 -2.42 -11.84
N ASP A 89 -1.68 -2.02 -11.88
CA ASP A 89 -2.12 -0.69 -11.44
C ASP A 89 -2.17 -0.55 -9.91
N PHE A 90 -2.01 -1.65 -9.16
CA PHE A 90 -2.17 -1.71 -7.70
C PHE A 90 -0.99 -2.43 -7.03
N VAL A 91 -0.66 -2.00 -5.82
CA VAL A 91 0.25 -2.66 -4.87
C VAL A 91 -0.56 -3.10 -3.66
N ASP A 92 -0.46 -4.38 -3.32
CA ASP A 92 -1.13 -4.97 -2.15
C ASP A 92 -0.19 -4.97 -0.94
N TYR A 93 -0.61 -4.31 0.14
CA TYR A 93 0.08 -4.28 1.42
C TYR A 93 -0.67 -5.15 2.43
N ASP A 94 0.01 -6.14 3.01
CA ASP A 94 -0.55 -6.92 4.11
C ASP A 94 -0.28 -6.22 5.45
N CYS A 95 -1.35 -5.85 6.15
CA CYS A 95 -1.35 -5.14 7.42
C CYS A 95 -1.71 -6.12 8.55
N PHE A 96 -0.85 -6.26 9.55
CA PHE A 96 -1.04 -7.14 10.72
C PHE A 96 -0.41 -6.58 11.99
#